data_AF-A0A960WHS5-F1
#
_entry.id   AF-A0A960WHS5-F1
#
_cell.length_a   1.000
_cell.length_b   1.000
_cell.length_c   1.000
_cell.angle_alpha   90.00
_cell.angle_beta   90.00
_cell.angle_gamma   90.00
#
_symmetry.space_group_name_H-M   'P 1'
#
loop_
_entity.id
_entity.type
_entity.pdbx_description
1 polymer ?
#
loop_
_entity_poly.entity_id
_entity_poly.type
_entity_poly.pdbx_seq_one_letter_code
_entity_poly.pdbx_strand_id
1 'polypeptide(L)'
;MKDYKDSIDRLHKNLCYARDPEIRRKGELLLAAMRSKNFKKTAIQFGISRKVLYDWLKRLVASEFDVTTLKNKSRRPHSSPHRTPAHIEKLVVDIAEEFGNSDII
;
A
#
# COMPACT_ATOMS: atom_id res chain seq x y z
N MET A 1 3.13 18.37 -22.83
CA MET A 1 3.20 18.39 -21.34
C MET A 1 1.96 17.68 -20.82
N LYS A 2 2.06 16.71 -19.89
CA LYS A 2 0.86 15.99 -19.40
C LYS A 2 -0.08 16.98 -18.71
N ASP A 3 -1.33 16.99 -19.14
CA ASP A 3 -2.40 17.69 -18.44
C ASP A 3 -2.93 16.78 -17.33
N TYR A 4 -2.98 17.32 -16.12
CA TYR A 4 -3.46 16.61 -14.93
C TYR A 4 -4.75 17.23 -14.39
N LYS A 5 -5.40 18.15 -15.12
CA LYS A 5 -6.57 18.87 -14.64
C LYS A 5 -7.69 17.93 -14.15
N ASP A 6 -8.11 17.00 -15.00
CA ASP A 6 -9.12 15.97 -14.63
C ASP A 6 -8.65 15.11 -13.45
N SER A 7 -7.38 14.68 -13.44
CA SER A 7 -6.82 13.88 -12.35
C SER A 7 -6.79 14.63 -11.02
N ILE A 8 -6.49 15.92 -11.04
CA ILE A 8 -6.49 16.80 -9.88
C ILE A 8 -7.90 16.94 -9.33
N ASP A 9 -8.88 17.20 -10.21
CA ASP A 9 -10.28 17.39 -9.82
C ASP A 9 -10.86 16.13 -9.19
N ARG A 10 -10.65 14.95 -9.81
CA ARG A 10 -11.07 13.65 -9.27
C ARG A 10 -10.42 13.34 -7.93
N LEU A 11 -9.09 13.48 -7.84
CA LEU A 11 -8.35 13.22 -6.60
C LEU A 11 -8.82 14.15 -5.49
N HIS A 12 -8.95 15.45 -5.76
CA HIS A 12 -9.39 16.44 -4.79
C HIS A 12 -10.81 16.15 -4.27
N LYS A 13 -11.74 15.80 -5.17
CA LYS A 13 -13.11 15.40 -4.81
C LYS A 13 -13.13 14.15 -3.92
N ASN A 14 -12.30 13.15 -4.21
CA ASN A 14 -12.28 11.92 -3.41
C ASN A 14 -11.51 12.12 -2.08
N LEU A 15 -10.56 13.04 -2.02
CA LEU A 15 -9.79 13.34 -0.81
C LEU A 15 -10.63 14.03 0.27
N CYS A 16 -11.65 14.83 -0.10
CA CYS A 16 -12.42 15.59 0.89
C CYS A 16 -13.19 14.68 1.87
N TYR A 17 -13.50 13.46 1.45
CA TYR A 17 -14.15 12.44 2.29
C TYR A 17 -13.17 11.48 2.97
N ALA A 18 -11.87 11.57 2.68
CA ALA A 18 -10.86 10.69 3.29
C ALA A 18 -10.55 11.13 4.72
N ARG A 19 -10.99 10.33 5.71
CA ARG A 19 -10.72 10.56 7.14
C ARG A 19 -9.34 10.06 7.59
N ASP A 20 -8.78 9.08 6.88
CA ASP A 20 -7.49 8.47 7.23
C ASP A 20 -6.33 9.46 6.98
N PRO A 21 -5.51 9.79 8.00
CA PRO A 21 -4.40 10.75 7.86
C PRO A 21 -3.33 10.33 6.86
N GLU A 22 -3.09 9.02 6.70
CA GLU A 22 -2.10 8.50 5.76
C GLU A 22 -2.55 8.76 4.32
N ILE A 23 -3.82 8.44 4.03
CA ILE A 23 -4.43 8.69 2.71
C ILE A 23 -4.35 10.17 2.38
N ARG A 24 -4.73 11.04 3.34
CA ARG A 24 -4.74 12.48 3.14
C ARG A 24 -3.35 13.03 2.85
N ARG A 25 -2.35 12.68 3.65
CA ARG A 25 -0.96 13.15 3.47
C ARG A 25 -0.40 12.72 2.11
N LYS A 26 -0.62 11.46 1.71
CA LYS A 26 -0.17 10.96 0.40
C LYS A 26 -0.89 11.64 -0.76
N GLY A 27 -2.20 11.87 -0.63
CA GLY A 27 -3.01 12.58 -1.61
C GLY A 27 -2.57 14.02 -1.80
N GLU A 28 -2.31 14.75 -0.71
CA GLU A 28 -1.81 16.13 -0.75
C GLU A 28 -0.44 16.22 -1.44
N LEU A 29 0.48 15.30 -1.15
CA LEU A 29 1.77 15.21 -1.85
C LEU A 29 1.62 14.98 -3.35
N LEU A 30 0.67 14.13 -3.73
CA LEU A 30 0.34 13.86 -5.14
C LEU A 30 -0.26 15.09 -5.83
N LEU A 31 -1.20 15.78 -5.17
CA LEU A 31 -1.78 17.03 -5.66
C LEU A 31 -0.70 18.09 -5.87
N ALA A 32 0.26 18.24 -4.93
CA ALA A 32 1.38 19.14 -5.08
C ALA A 32 2.27 18.77 -6.28
N ALA A 33 2.52 17.48 -6.50
CA ALA A 33 3.29 16.99 -7.64
C ALA A 33 2.61 17.26 -8.99
N MET A 34 1.29 17.06 -9.05
CA MET A 34 0.49 17.32 -10.26
C MET A 34 0.37 18.81 -10.56
N ARG A 35 0.09 19.64 -9.54
CA ARG A 35 -0.03 21.10 -9.68
C ARG A 35 1.27 21.75 -10.14
N SER A 36 2.41 21.30 -9.59
CA SER A 36 3.73 21.80 -10.00
C SER A 36 4.16 21.28 -11.37
N LYS A 37 3.48 20.25 -11.92
CA LYS A 37 3.85 19.51 -13.12
C LYS A 37 5.30 18.98 -13.08
N ASN A 38 5.89 18.88 -11.88
CA ASN A 38 7.29 18.52 -11.68
C ASN A 38 7.43 17.57 -10.48
N PHE A 39 7.29 16.28 -10.78
CA PHE A 39 7.41 15.20 -9.80
C PHE A 39 8.80 15.11 -9.17
N LYS A 40 9.87 15.46 -9.91
CA LYS A 40 11.24 15.47 -9.39
C LYS A 40 11.43 16.54 -8.32
N LYS A 41 11.03 17.77 -8.63
CA LYS A 41 11.12 18.90 -7.69
C LYS A 41 10.31 18.62 -6.42
N THR A 42 9.09 18.13 -6.57
CA THR A 42 8.21 17.78 -5.44
C THR A 42 8.81 16.66 -4.59
N ALA A 43 9.31 15.60 -5.23
CA ALA A 43 9.96 14.50 -4.52
C ALA A 43 11.13 14.97 -3.63
N ILE A 44 12.00 15.84 -4.17
CA ILE A 44 13.12 16.43 -3.42
C ILE A 44 12.61 17.30 -2.27
N GLN A 45 11.63 18.17 -2.53
CA GLN A 45 11.08 19.10 -1.55
C GLN A 45 10.48 18.39 -0.33
N PHE A 46 9.85 17.22 -0.53
CA PHE A 46 9.17 16.47 0.53
C PHE A 46 9.96 15.25 1.03
N GLY A 47 11.20 15.04 0.57
CA GLY A 47 12.05 13.95 1.03
C GLY A 47 11.53 12.55 0.65
N ILE A 48 10.80 12.42 -0.45
CA ILE A 48 10.25 11.15 -0.93
C ILE A 48 10.88 10.74 -2.26
N SER A 49 10.86 9.44 -2.56
CA SER A 49 11.32 8.98 -3.87
C SER A 49 10.32 9.35 -4.97
N ARG A 50 10.82 9.81 -6.12
CA ARG A 50 10.02 10.00 -7.34
C ARG A 50 9.20 8.76 -7.70
N LYS A 51 9.78 7.58 -7.51
CA LYS A 51 9.14 6.29 -7.81
C LYS A 51 7.83 6.14 -7.04
N VAL A 52 7.82 6.54 -5.77
CA VAL A 52 6.66 6.43 -4.89
C VAL A 52 5.49 7.27 -5.40
N LEU A 53 5.75 8.50 -5.84
CA LEU A 53 4.71 9.37 -6.44
C LEU A 53 4.11 8.75 -7.71
N TYR A 54 4.95 8.17 -8.58
CA TYR A 54 4.46 7.50 -9.79
C TYR A 54 3.70 6.22 -9.47
N ASP A 55 4.12 5.44 -8.48
CA ASP A 55 3.41 4.22 -8.06
C ASP A 55 2.03 4.57 -7.48
N TRP A 56 1.94 5.62 -6.66
CA TRP A 56 0.65 6.10 -6.16
C TRP A 56 -0.26 6.61 -7.28
N LEU A 57 0.28 7.38 -8.24
CA LEU A 57 -0.47 7.82 -9.42
C LEU A 57 -1.03 6.63 -10.21
N LYS A 58 -0.19 5.62 -10.47
CA LYS A 58 -0.60 4.41 -11.20
C LYS A 58 -1.73 3.69 -10.47
N ARG A 59 -1.64 3.56 -9.13
CA ARG A 59 -2.70 2.94 -8.31
C ARG A 59 -4.02 3.69 -8.44
N LEU A 60 -3.98 5.02 -8.31
CA LEU A 60 -5.18 5.86 -8.45
C LEU A 60 -5.82 5.74 -9.82
N VAL A 61 -5.02 5.81 -10.90
CA VAL A 61 -5.55 5.68 -12.27
C VAL A 61 -6.16 4.29 -12.49
N ALA A 62 -5.51 3.23 -11.99
CA ALA A 62 -6.03 1.86 -12.13
C ALA A 62 -7.29 1.57 -11.30
N SER A 63 -7.59 2.40 -10.29
CA SER A 63 -8.74 2.26 -9.40
C SER A 63 -9.78 3.35 -9.57
N GLU A 64 -9.82 4.01 -10.73
CA GLU A 64 -10.75 5.12 -11.01
C GLU A 64 -10.75 6.21 -9.92
N PHE A 65 -9.56 6.55 -9.44
CA PHE A 65 -9.28 7.55 -8.40
C PHE A 65 -9.79 7.20 -7.00
N ASP A 66 -10.03 5.92 -6.69
CA ASP A 66 -10.24 5.48 -5.31
C ASP A 66 -9.01 5.78 -4.42
N VAL A 67 -9.19 6.71 -3.47
CA VAL A 67 -8.15 7.18 -2.55
C VAL A 67 -7.73 6.13 -1.53
N THR A 68 -8.52 5.10 -1.28
CA THR A 68 -8.14 4.01 -0.37
C THR A 68 -6.90 3.26 -0.86
N THR A 69 -6.64 3.27 -2.16
CA THR A 69 -5.46 2.64 -2.78
C THR A 69 -4.13 3.31 -2.45
N LEU A 70 -4.17 4.54 -1.92
CA LEU A 70 -2.99 5.25 -1.41
C LEU A 70 -2.47 4.64 -0.11
N LYS A 71 -3.30 3.91 0.63
CA LYS A 71 -2.90 3.25 1.86
C LYS A 71 -1.78 2.23 1.61
N ASN A 72 -0.87 2.11 2.56
CA ASN A 72 0.15 1.08 2.48
C ASN A 72 -0.51 -0.31 2.48
N LYS A 73 -0.15 -1.11 1.48
CA LYS A 73 -0.50 -2.53 1.46
C LYS A 73 0.37 -3.25 2.47
N SER A 74 -0.16 -4.33 3.03
CA SER A 74 0.62 -5.24 3.87
C SER A 74 1.90 -5.65 3.17
N ARG A 75 3.01 -5.66 3.91
CA ARG A 75 4.30 -6.19 3.44
C ARG A 75 4.43 -7.69 3.68
N ARG A 76 3.47 -8.30 4.41
CA ARG A 76 3.51 -9.74 4.65
C ARG A 76 3.24 -10.47 3.33
N PRO A 77 4.05 -11.49 3.00
CA PRO A 77 3.76 -12.33 1.86
C PRO A 77 2.39 -12.99 2.06
N HIS A 78 1.55 -12.99 1.02
CA HIS A 78 0.24 -13.62 1.07
C HIS A 78 0.33 -15.15 1.10
N SER A 79 1.44 -15.70 0.62
CA SER A 79 1.74 -17.13 0.63
C SER A 79 3.19 -17.35 1.05
N SER A 80 3.44 -18.40 1.83
CA SER A 80 4.78 -18.93 2.04
C SER A 80 4.93 -20.14 1.11
N PRO A 81 5.77 -20.06 0.06
CA PRO A 81 5.94 -21.17 -0.90
C PRO A 81 6.39 -22.48 -0.25
N HIS A 82 7.12 -22.38 0.87
CA HIS A 82 7.61 -23.52 1.64
C HIS A 82 6.79 -23.73 2.92
N ARG A 83 5.51 -23.31 2.93
CA ARG A 83 4.63 -23.60 4.07
C ARG A 83 4.50 -25.12 4.19
N THR A 84 4.76 -25.63 5.39
CA THR A 84 4.54 -27.03 5.73
C THR A 84 3.09 -27.41 5.43
N PRO A 85 2.82 -28.52 4.73
CA PRO A 85 1.46 -28.97 4.50
C PRO A 85 0.73 -29.23 5.82
N ALA A 86 -0.56 -28.88 5.89
CA ALA A 86 -1.35 -28.96 7.12
C ALA A 86 -1.37 -30.36 7.76
N HIS A 87 -1.26 -31.43 6.96
CA HIS A 87 -1.19 -32.80 7.49
C HIS A 87 0.13 -33.10 8.22
N ILE A 88 1.23 -32.49 7.79
CA ILE A 88 2.53 -32.60 8.48
C ILE A 88 2.52 -31.74 9.75
N GLU A 89 1.95 -30.53 9.69
CA GLU A 89 1.75 -29.68 10.89
C GLU A 89 0.96 -30.46 11.95
N LYS A 90 -0.13 -31.12 11.55
CA LYS A 90 -0.95 -31.96 12.44
C LYS A 90 -0.16 -33.15 13.01
N LEU A 91 0.58 -33.86 12.16
CA LEU A 91 1.38 -35.01 12.61
C LEU A 91 2.44 -34.62 13.65
N VAL A 92 3.04 -33.44 13.53
CA VAL A 92 3.98 -32.91 14.54
C VAL A 92 3.29 -32.63 15.86
N VAL A 93 2.07 -32.07 15.84
CA VAL A 93 1.26 -31.82 17.05
C VAL A 93 0.85 -33.13 17.71
N ASP A 94 0.33 -34.08 16.92
CA ASP A 94 -0.11 -35.39 17.42
C ASP A 94 1.06 -36.13 18.13
N ILE A 95 2.27 -36.09 17.53
CA ILE A 95 3.49 -36.64 18.16
C ILE A 95 3.85 -35.86 19.43
N ALA A 96 3.80 -34.52 19.41
CA ALA A 96 4.14 -33.73 20.59
C ALA A 96 3.20 -34.00 21.78
N GLU A 97 1.90 -34.20 21.51
CA GLU A 97 0.89 -34.57 22.50
C GLU A 97 1.12 -36.00 23.04
N GLU A 98 1.43 -36.96 22.17
CA GLU A 98 1.69 -38.36 22.56
C GLU A 98 2.90 -38.50 23.49
N PHE A 99 3.96 -37.73 23.25
CA PHE A 99 5.21 -37.78 24.02
C PHE A 99 5.28 -36.74 25.16
N GLY A 100 4.19 -36.03 25.45
CA GLY A 100 4.10 -35.10 26.59
C GLY A 100 4.94 -33.82 26.46
N ASN A 101 5.29 -33.41 25.24
CA ASN A 101 6.04 -32.17 24.95
C ASN A 101 5.10 -30.98 24.67
N SER A 102 3.94 -30.93 25.32
CA SER A 102 2.88 -29.94 25.08
C SER A 102 3.27 -28.48 25.42
N ASP A 103 4.41 -28.27 26.08
CA ASP A 103 4.83 -26.94 26.58
C ASP A 103 5.79 -26.18 25.64
N ILE A 104 6.14 -26.72 24.46
CA ILE A 104 7.18 -26.14 23.57
C ILE A 104 6.61 -25.39 22.35
N ILE A 105 5.29 -25.39 22.11
CA ILE A 105 4.67 -24.77 20.92
C ILE A 105 3.83 -23.54 21.29
#